data_AF-A0A5C6Z9N4-F1
#
_entry.id   AF-A0A5C6Z9N4-F1
#
_cell.length_a   1.000
_cell.length_b   1.000
_cell.length_c   1.000
_cell.angle_alpha   90.00
_cell.angle_beta   90.00
_cell.angle_gamma   90.00
#
_symmetry.space_group_name_H-M   'P 1'
#
loop_
_entity.id
_entity.type
_entity.pdbx_description
1 polymer ?
#
loop_
_entity_poly.entity_id
_entity_poly.type
_entity_poly.pdbx_seq_one_letter_code
_entity_poly.pdbx_strand_id
1 'polypeptide(L)'
;MDRINLDTKARDRAARIGAAREALGTRLTGRQVETDAIVDLLHAVLKPGDRVCLEGNNQKQADFLAKALVRLDPARIHDLHMVQSVLALPEHLDVFERGIASQLDFSFSGPQGARLAKLLSGGRVRIGAIHTYLELFSRYFVDLTPKVSLIAA
;
A
#
# COMPACT_ATOMS: atom_id res chain seq x y z
N MET A 1 -37.62 -3.49 -1.57
CA MET A 1 -36.45 -4.30 -1.95
C MET A 1 -35.40 -3.34 -2.47
N ASP A 2 -34.42 -2.97 -1.64
CA ASP A 2 -33.29 -2.17 -2.10
C ASP A 2 -32.47 -2.99 -3.09
N ARG A 3 -32.25 -2.45 -4.29
CA ARG A 3 -31.39 -3.07 -5.29
C ARG A 3 -29.97 -3.16 -4.73
N ILE A 4 -29.46 -4.38 -4.59
CA ILE A 4 -28.04 -4.61 -4.28
C ILE A 4 -27.21 -3.93 -5.36
N ASN A 5 -26.36 -3.01 -4.92
CA ASN A 5 -25.55 -2.23 -5.85
C ASN A 5 -24.27 -3.00 -6.22
N LEU A 6 -24.24 -3.56 -7.42
CA LEU A 6 -23.19 -4.49 -7.88
C LEU A 6 -21.93 -3.78 -8.41
N ASP A 7 -21.95 -2.46 -8.58
CA ASP A 7 -20.88 -1.69 -9.23
C ASP A 7 -19.93 -0.96 -8.24
N THR A 8 -20.04 -1.23 -6.94
CA THR A 8 -19.37 -0.46 -5.87
C THR A 8 -17.86 -0.34 -6.08
N LYS A 9 -17.21 -1.42 -6.54
CA LYS A 9 -15.77 -1.42 -6.86
C LYS A 9 -15.43 -0.50 -8.04
N ALA A 10 -16.27 -0.49 -9.08
CA ALA A 10 -16.07 0.35 -10.26
C ALA A 10 -16.25 1.83 -9.91
N ARG A 11 -17.28 2.17 -9.13
CA ARG A 11 -17.50 3.54 -8.64
C ARG A 11 -16.38 4.02 -7.73
N ASP A 12 -15.92 3.21 -6.77
CA ASP A 12 -14.79 3.57 -5.90
C ASP A 12 -13.52 3.84 -6.73
N ARG A 13 -13.23 3.01 -7.74
CA ARG A 13 -12.11 3.23 -8.66
C ARG A 13 -12.26 4.54 -9.45
N ALA A 14 -13.45 4.80 -9.99
CA ALA A 14 -13.73 6.02 -10.74
C ALA A 14 -13.58 7.27 -9.86
N ALA A 15 -14.06 7.22 -8.62
CA ALA A 15 -13.93 8.32 -7.65
C ALA A 15 -12.46 8.62 -7.33
N ARG A 16 -11.63 7.60 -7.09
CA ARG A 16 -10.18 7.78 -6.84
C ARG A 16 -9.45 8.37 -8.06
N ILE A 17 -9.81 7.94 -9.27
CA ILE A 17 -9.26 8.52 -10.51
C ILE A 17 -9.69 9.99 -10.67
N GLY A 18 -10.94 10.31 -10.33
CA GLY A 18 -11.44 11.69 -10.30
C GLY A 18 -10.66 12.57 -9.32
N ALA A 19 -10.52 12.11 -8.08
CA ALA A 19 -9.75 12.81 -7.05
C ALA A 19 -8.29 13.03 -7.46
N ALA A 20 -7.65 12.03 -8.08
CA ALA A 20 -6.28 12.18 -8.60
C ALA A 20 -6.18 13.23 -9.71
N ARG A 21 -7.15 13.27 -10.63
CA ARG A 21 -7.19 14.30 -11.69
C ARG A 21 -7.33 15.71 -11.09
N GLU A 22 -8.20 15.86 -10.11
CA GLU A 22 -8.43 17.13 -9.42
C GLU A 22 -7.18 17.58 -8.65
N ALA A 23 -6.57 16.68 -7.85
CA ALA A 23 -5.40 17.00 -7.04
C ALA A 23 -4.14 17.30 -7.85
N LEU A 24 -3.98 16.65 -9.02
CA LEU A 24 -2.78 16.78 -9.84
C LEU A 24 -2.87 17.92 -10.86
N GLY A 25 -4.07 18.20 -11.39
CA GLY A 25 -4.26 19.23 -12.41
C GLY A 25 -3.35 19.02 -13.62
N THR A 26 -2.56 20.02 -13.97
CA THR A 26 -1.62 19.99 -15.11
C THR A 26 -0.46 19.02 -14.92
N ARG A 27 -0.19 18.58 -13.68
CA ARG A 27 0.90 17.63 -13.35
C ARG A 27 0.55 16.18 -13.73
N LEU A 28 -0.65 15.94 -14.26
CA LEU A 28 -1.09 14.67 -14.83
C LEU A 28 -1.34 14.83 -16.34
N THR A 29 -0.49 14.17 -17.14
CA THR A 29 -0.68 14.08 -18.59
C THR A 29 -1.03 12.64 -18.98
N GLY A 30 -2.30 12.39 -19.25
CA GLY A 30 -2.81 11.04 -19.55
C GLY A 30 -2.68 10.09 -18.35
N ARG A 31 -1.63 9.28 -18.33
CA ARG A 31 -1.28 8.38 -17.20
C ARG A 31 0.08 8.70 -16.58
N GLN A 32 0.75 9.74 -17.05
CA GLN A 32 2.05 10.17 -16.57
C GLN A 32 1.83 11.27 -15.52
N VAL A 33 2.47 11.11 -14.36
CA VAL A 33 2.41 12.05 -13.25
C VAL A 33 3.81 12.61 -13.05
N GLU A 34 3.92 13.93 -12.87
CA GLU A 34 5.20 14.55 -12.52
C GLU A 34 5.74 13.95 -11.22
N THR A 35 7.05 13.69 -11.18
CA THR A 35 7.70 12.95 -10.10
C THR A 35 7.47 13.58 -8.72
N ASP A 36 7.48 14.91 -8.64
CA ASP A 36 7.29 15.66 -7.39
C ASP A 36 5.85 15.62 -6.87
N ALA A 37 4.88 15.34 -7.74
CA ALA A 37 3.46 15.21 -7.42
C ALA A 37 3.08 13.83 -6.84
N ILE A 38 4.04 12.93 -6.62
CA ILE A 38 3.76 11.56 -6.15
C ILE A 38 3.03 11.52 -4.80
N VAL A 39 3.38 12.41 -3.87
CA VAL A 39 2.74 12.45 -2.55
C VAL A 39 1.29 12.90 -2.67
N ASP A 40 1.00 13.87 -3.55
CA ASP A 40 -0.35 14.33 -3.82
C ASP A 40 -1.19 13.25 -4.50
N LEU A 41 -0.60 12.53 -5.47
CA LEU A 41 -1.23 11.37 -6.09
C LEU A 41 -1.61 10.33 -5.04
N LEU A 42 -0.66 9.92 -4.21
CA LEU A 42 -0.88 8.89 -3.18
C LEU A 42 -1.95 9.32 -2.18
N HIS A 43 -1.96 10.58 -1.76
CA HIS A 43 -3.01 11.13 -0.90
C HIS A 43 -4.39 11.14 -1.56
N ALA A 44 -4.47 11.33 -2.89
CA ALA A 44 -5.73 11.34 -3.61
C ALA A 44 -6.28 9.93 -3.87
N VAL A 45 -5.41 8.94 -4.06
CA VAL A 45 -5.82 7.59 -4.47
C VAL A 45 -5.91 6.59 -3.32
N LEU A 46 -5.22 6.81 -2.20
CA LEU A 46 -5.29 5.97 -1.00
C LEU A 46 -6.38 6.48 -0.05
N LYS A 47 -6.94 5.57 0.73
CA LYS A 47 -7.86 5.86 1.84
C LYS A 47 -7.40 5.10 3.09
N PRO A 48 -7.73 5.59 4.30
CA PRO A 48 -7.48 4.84 5.51
C PRO A 48 -8.07 3.42 5.44
N GLY A 49 -7.34 2.44 5.94
CA GLY A 49 -7.77 1.02 5.92
C GLY A 49 -7.63 0.31 4.57
N ASP A 50 -7.11 0.96 3.52
CA ASP A 50 -6.90 0.28 2.25
C ASP A 50 -5.89 -0.86 2.38
N ARG A 51 -6.16 -1.96 1.66
CA ARG A 51 -5.15 -2.97 1.37
C ARG A 51 -4.23 -2.49 0.27
N VAL A 52 -2.94 -2.36 0.57
CA VAL A 52 -1.94 -1.84 -0.35
C VAL A 52 -0.90 -2.91 -0.61
N CYS A 53 -0.80 -3.32 -1.87
CA CYS A 53 0.32 -4.11 -2.34
C CYS A 53 1.48 -3.18 -2.64
N LEU A 54 2.60 -3.35 -1.95
CA LEU A 54 3.84 -2.62 -2.24
C LEU A 54 4.87 -3.63 -2.76
N GLU A 55 5.36 -3.41 -3.96
CA GLU A 55 6.31 -4.33 -4.57
C GLU A 55 7.67 -4.25 -3.87
N GLY A 56 7.95 -5.29 -3.09
CA GLY A 56 9.28 -5.77 -2.81
C GLY A 56 9.33 -7.24 -3.20
N ASN A 57 10.01 -7.57 -4.30
CA ASN A 57 10.27 -8.95 -4.68
C ASN A 57 11.74 -9.32 -4.37
N ASN A 58 12.20 -10.49 -4.78
CA ASN A 58 13.56 -10.95 -4.45
C ASN A 58 14.68 -10.11 -5.10
N GLN A 59 14.37 -9.29 -6.12
CA GLN A 59 15.35 -8.52 -6.91
C GLN A 59 14.95 -7.06 -7.11
N LYS A 60 13.68 -6.78 -7.39
CA LYS A 60 13.13 -5.45 -7.70
C LYS A 60 12.34 -4.90 -6.52
N GLN A 61 12.55 -3.62 -6.24
CA GLN A 61 11.84 -2.87 -5.20
C GLN A 61 11.23 -1.63 -5.83
N ALA A 62 9.98 -1.30 -5.49
CA ALA A 62 9.37 -0.01 -5.80
C ALA A 62 9.85 1.07 -4.81
N ASP A 63 11.15 1.28 -4.73
CA ASP A 63 11.80 2.09 -3.68
C ASP A 63 11.35 3.56 -3.71
N PHE A 64 11.18 4.14 -4.90
CA PHE A 64 10.61 5.49 -5.07
C PHE A 64 9.21 5.60 -4.44
N LEU A 65 8.36 4.60 -4.67
CA LEU A 65 7.00 4.58 -4.12
C LEU A 65 6.99 4.29 -2.61
N ALA A 66 7.88 3.42 -2.12
CA ALA A 66 8.04 3.17 -0.69
C ALA A 66 8.44 4.44 0.07
N LYS A 67 9.45 5.17 -0.44
CA LYS A 67 9.87 6.47 0.10
C LYS A 67 8.75 7.51 0.06
N ALA A 68 7.97 7.54 -1.02
CA ALA A 68 6.81 8.44 -1.11
C ALA A 68 5.71 8.08 -0.09
N LEU A 69 5.45 6.80 0.13
CA LEU A 69 4.46 6.33 1.10
C LEU A 69 4.82 6.77 2.53
N VAL A 70 6.10 6.69 2.89
CA VAL A 70 6.64 7.17 4.18
C VAL A 70 6.48 8.68 4.34
N ARG A 71 6.25 9.47 3.29
CA ARG A 71 6.05 10.94 3.37
C ARG A 71 4.60 11.37 3.59
N LEU A 72 3.64 10.44 3.55
CA LEU A 72 2.23 10.77 3.72
C LEU A 72 1.93 11.30 5.12
N ASP A 73 0.92 12.16 5.20
CA ASP A 73 0.35 12.63 6.46
C ASP A 73 -0.53 11.53 7.11
N PRO A 74 -0.14 11.01 8.29
CA PRO A 74 -0.89 9.96 8.99
C PRO A 74 -2.27 10.41 9.48
N ALA A 75 -2.54 11.71 9.59
CA ALA A 75 -3.89 12.19 9.89
C ALA A 75 -4.86 11.97 8.72
N ARG A 76 -4.34 11.84 7.49
CA ARG A 76 -5.13 11.62 6.27
C ARG A 76 -5.11 10.17 5.83
N ILE A 77 -3.97 9.50 5.96
CA ILE A 77 -3.76 8.11 5.52
C ILE A 77 -3.16 7.31 6.68
N HIS A 78 -3.96 6.44 7.26
CA HIS A 78 -3.59 5.58 8.38
C HIS A 78 -4.24 4.20 8.23
N ASP A 79 -3.84 3.28 9.10
CA ASP A 79 -4.39 1.92 9.15
C ASP A 79 -4.32 1.12 7.85
N LEU A 80 -3.36 1.45 6.97
CA LEU A 80 -3.13 0.65 5.78
C LEU A 80 -2.81 -0.81 6.16
N HIS A 81 -3.39 -1.73 5.40
CA HIS A 81 -3.05 -3.15 5.43
C HIS A 81 -2.07 -3.43 4.30
N MET A 82 -0.79 -3.53 4.64
CA MET A 82 0.27 -3.82 3.69
C MET A 82 0.29 -5.31 3.35
N VAL A 83 0.31 -5.62 2.05
CA VAL A 83 0.53 -6.98 1.55
C VAL A 83 1.78 -6.97 0.67
N GLN A 84 2.81 -7.73 1.05
CA GLN A 84 4.13 -7.57 0.42
C GLN A 84 4.96 -8.84 0.50
N SER A 85 5.46 -9.34 -0.62
CA SER A 85 6.24 -10.60 -0.63
C SER A 85 7.53 -10.50 0.19
N VAL A 86 8.35 -9.46 -0.03
CA VAL A 86 9.66 -9.31 0.62
C VAL A 86 9.79 -7.97 1.32
N LEU A 87 10.16 -7.97 2.60
CA LEU A 87 10.54 -6.78 3.36
C LEU A 87 12.05 -6.55 3.26
N ALA A 88 12.50 -5.84 2.22
CA ALA A 88 13.93 -5.55 2.02
C ALA A 88 14.34 -4.16 2.54
N LEU A 89 13.55 -3.13 2.24
CA LEU A 89 13.86 -1.72 2.52
C LEU A 89 13.42 -1.30 3.93
N PRO A 90 14.13 -0.36 4.58
CA PRO A 90 13.68 0.27 5.84
C PRO A 90 12.28 0.89 5.72
N GLU A 91 11.98 1.52 4.58
CA GLU A 91 10.72 2.22 4.32
C GLU A 91 9.50 1.29 4.42
N HIS A 92 9.68 -0.02 4.20
CA HIS A 92 8.62 -1.01 4.39
C HIS A 92 8.19 -1.15 5.84
N LEU A 93 9.05 -0.79 6.80
CA LEU A 93 8.75 -0.79 8.23
C LEU A 93 8.49 0.62 8.78
N ASP A 94 9.06 1.66 8.17
CA ASP A 94 8.86 3.07 8.57
C ASP A 94 7.38 3.47 8.53
N VAL A 95 6.60 2.95 7.58
CA VAL A 95 5.16 3.21 7.48
C VAL A 95 4.38 2.78 8.73
N PHE A 96 4.84 1.77 9.46
CA PHE A 96 4.24 1.33 10.72
C PHE A 96 4.66 2.22 11.89
N GLU A 97 5.93 2.63 11.93
CA GLU A 97 6.44 3.55 12.96
C GLU A 97 5.76 4.92 12.89
N ARG A 98 5.46 5.39 11.66
CA ARG A 98 4.75 6.65 11.40
C ARG A 98 3.22 6.56 11.55
N GLY A 99 2.66 5.38 11.81
CA GLY A 99 1.21 5.19 11.94
C GLY A 99 0.43 5.25 10.61
N ILE A 100 1.11 5.16 9.47
CA ILE A 100 0.48 5.09 8.15
C ILE A 100 -0.13 3.69 7.93
N ALA A 101 0.58 2.65 8.35
CA ALA A 101 0.14 1.25 8.26
C ALA A 101 -0.03 0.65 9.65
N SER A 102 -0.94 -0.32 9.78
CA SER A 102 -1.15 -1.02 11.06
C SER A 102 -1.25 -2.55 10.93
N GLN A 103 -1.41 -3.08 9.71
CA GLN A 103 -1.43 -4.53 9.47
C GLN A 103 -0.49 -4.93 8.33
N LEU A 104 0.11 -6.12 8.45
CA LEU A 104 1.06 -6.67 7.49
C LEU A 104 0.81 -8.17 7.21
N ASP A 105 0.69 -8.52 5.93
CA ASP A 105 0.83 -9.90 5.44
C ASP A 105 2.04 -9.97 4.51
N PHE A 106 2.97 -10.88 4.78
CA PHE A 106 4.23 -10.96 4.04
C PHE A 106 4.76 -12.39 3.89
N SER A 107 5.79 -12.60 3.07
CA SER A 107 6.41 -13.92 2.90
C SER A 107 7.84 -14.01 3.46
N PHE A 108 8.66 -12.98 3.25
CA PHE A 108 10.07 -13.01 3.65
C PHE A 108 10.50 -11.66 4.25
N SER A 109 11.07 -11.67 5.46
CA SER A 109 11.51 -10.45 6.15
C SER A 109 13.02 -10.17 6.08
N GLY A 110 13.80 -11.07 5.48
CA GLY A 110 15.26 -10.96 5.28
C GLY A 110 16.00 -10.06 6.28
N PRO A 111 16.62 -8.94 5.83
CA PRO A 111 17.41 -8.05 6.69
C PRO A 111 16.56 -7.27 7.71
N GLN A 112 15.26 -7.14 7.49
CA GLN A 112 14.35 -6.39 8.34
C GLN A 112 13.73 -7.24 9.47
N GLY A 113 14.02 -8.55 9.55
CA GLY A 113 13.40 -9.47 10.51
C GLY A 113 13.54 -9.04 11.98
N ALA A 114 14.74 -8.63 12.40
CA ALA A 114 14.98 -8.17 13.76
C ALA A 114 14.22 -6.86 14.08
N ARG A 115 14.12 -5.96 13.10
CA ARG A 115 13.36 -4.70 13.25
C ARG A 115 11.86 -4.97 13.31
N LEU A 116 11.36 -5.88 12.46
CA LEU A 116 9.97 -6.32 12.47
C LEU A 116 9.58 -6.91 13.84
N ALA A 117 10.43 -7.76 14.43
CA ALA A 117 10.18 -8.34 15.75
C ALA A 117 10.06 -7.26 16.86
N LYS A 118 10.87 -6.21 16.79
CA LYS A 118 10.78 -5.06 17.72
C LYS A 118 9.46 -4.30 17.56
N LEU A 119 9.05 -4.03 16.32
CA LEU A 119 7.77 -3.35 16.06
C LEU A 119 6.58 -4.17 16.52
N LEU A 120 6.62 -5.48 16.31
CA LEU A 120 5.58 -6.41 16.76
C LEU A 120 5.50 -6.40 18.30
N SER A 121 6.64 -6.52 18.99
CA SER A 121 6.71 -6.49 20.45
C SER A 121 6.22 -5.16 21.04
N GLY A 122 6.45 -4.06 20.33
CA GLY A 122 5.96 -2.73 20.69
C GLY A 122 4.50 -2.45 20.29
N GLY A 123 3.78 -3.42 19.73
CA GLY A 123 2.39 -3.26 19.29
C GLY A 123 2.18 -2.29 18.12
N ARG A 124 3.25 -1.96 17.37
CA ARG A 124 3.22 -1.01 16.25
C ARG A 124 2.75 -1.63 14.94
N VAL A 125 2.83 -2.96 14.82
CA VAL A 125 2.39 -3.72 13.64
C VAL A 125 1.60 -4.95 14.08
N ARG A 126 0.49 -5.22 13.40
CA ARG A 126 -0.24 -6.50 13.52
C ARG A 126 0.12 -7.38 12.32
N ILE A 127 0.65 -8.57 12.60
CA ILE A 127 0.88 -9.56 11.54
C ILE A 127 -0.45 -10.28 11.27
N GLY A 128 -0.91 -10.26 10.03
CA GLY A 128 -2.03 -11.09 9.57
C GLY A 128 -1.57 -12.56 9.54
N ALA A 129 -0.68 -12.87 8.61
CA ALA A 129 0.04 -14.14 8.55
C ALA A 129 1.36 -14.00 7.79
N ILE A 130 2.23 -15.01 7.98
CA ILE A 130 3.46 -15.20 7.21
C ILE A 130 3.19 -16.30 6.19
N HIS A 131 3.34 -15.97 4.91
CA HIS A 131 2.92 -16.81 3.78
C HIS A 131 4.11 -17.38 3.04
N THR A 132 3.90 -18.47 2.31
CA THR A 132 4.76 -18.73 1.14
C THR A 132 4.43 -17.75 0.01
N TYR A 133 5.33 -17.54 -0.95
CA TYR A 133 5.08 -16.59 -2.05
C TYR A 133 3.82 -16.94 -2.85
N LEU A 134 3.68 -18.21 -3.24
CA LEU A 134 2.55 -18.66 -4.05
C LEU A 134 1.21 -18.56 -3.31
N GLU A 135 1.23 -18.81 -2.01
CA GLU A 135 0.06 -18.62 -1.14
C GLU A 135 -0.37 -17.16 -1.11
N LEU A 136 0.55 -16.23 -0.80
CA LEU A 136 0.24 -14.80 -0.75
C LEU A 136 -0.34 -14.30 -2.06
N PHE A 137 0.27 -14.67 -3.18
CA PHE A 137 -0.21 -14.28 -4.51
C PHE A 137 -1.57 -14.88 -4.83
N SER A 138 -1.85 -16.11 -4.41
CA SER A 138 -3.16 -16.73 -4.58
C SER A 138 -4.23 -15.97 -3.79
N ARG A 139 -3.91 -15.54 -2.56
CA ARG A 139 -4.84 -14.78 -1.70
C ARG A 139 -5.22 -13.41 -2.27
N TYR A 140 -4.41 -12.80 -3.15
CA TYR A 140 -4.79 -11.57 -3.85
C TYR A 140 -6.06 -11.71 -4.68
N PHE A 141 -6.46 -12.93 -5.05
CA PHE A 141 -7.67 -13.18 -5.83
C PHE A 141 -8.85 -13.65 -4.98
N VAL A 142 -8.65 -13.82 -3.67
CA VAL A 142 -9.64 -14.39 -2.76
C VAL A 142 -10.01 -13.39 -1.67
N ASP A 143 -9.13 -13.22 -0.68
CA ASP A 143 -9.43 -12.51 0.55
C ASP A 143 -8.43 -11.40 0.88
N LEU A 144 -7.26 -11.38 0.24
CA LEU A 144 -6.25 -10.31 0.32
C LEU A 144 -6.18 -9.44 -0.94
N THR A 145 -7.28 -9.32 -1.69
CA THR A 145 -7.30 -8.49 -2.91
C THR A 145 -6.88 -7.04 -2.62
N PRO A 146 -5.75 -6.57 -3.17
CA PRO A 146 -5.29 -5.20 -2.96
C PRO A 146 -6.27 -4.20 -3.54
N LYS A 147 -6.42 -3.07 -2.86
CA LYS A 147 -7.12 -1.90 -3.39
C LYS A 147 -6.23 -1.05 -4.28
N VAL A 148 -4.96 -0.91 -3.89
CA VAL A 148 -3.93 -0.20 -4.65
C VAL A 148 -2.69 -1.08 -4.70
N SER A 149 -2.03 -1.11 -5.86
CA SER A 149 -0.76 -1.81 -6.06
C SER A 149 0.30 -0.81 -6.51
N LEU A 150 1.38 -0.71 -5.75
CA LEU A 150 2.54 0.14 -5.99
C LEU A 150 3.66 -0.74 -6.52
N ILE A 151 3.87 -0.72 -7.83
CA ILE A 151 4.78 -1.62 -8.54
C ILE A 151 5.87 -0.83 -9.28
N ALA A 152 7.00 -1.48 -9.53
CA ALA A 152 8.09 -0.99 -10.38
C ALA A 152 8.16 -1.80 -11.68
N ALA A 153 8.72 -1.24 -12.75
CA ALA A 153 8.91 -1.92 -14.04
C ALA A 153 10.37 -1.84 -14.45
#